data_AF-A0A1V4YFP0-F1
#
_entry.id   AF-A0A1V4YFP0-F1
#
_cell.length_a   1.000
_cell.length_b   1.000
_cell.length_c   1.000
_cell.angle_alpha   90.00
_cell.angle_beta   90.00
_cell.angle_gamma   90.00
#
_symmetry.space_group_name_H-M   'P 1'
#
loop_
_entity.id
_entity.type
_entity.pdbx_description
1 polymer ?
#
loop_
_entity_poly.entity_id
_entity_poly.type
_entity_poly.pdbx_seq_one_letter_code
_entity_poly.pdbx_strand_id
1 'polypeptide(L)'
;MRVAHTEKIFPCIADPWKLRIIAQLDEEPDLPLIAKYLDGKYSEKLGMVAVRSGIIEMNFFQNGQVTIRMVDSEEEAISFVNKMLTMAYHKAMIADDF
;
A
#
# COMPACT_ATOMS: atom_id res chain seq x y z
N MET A 1 10.87 -5.13 3.78
CA MET A 1 9.49 -4.58 3.76
C MET A 1 8.45 -5.46 3.09
N ARG A 2 7.46 -5.87 3.88
CA ARG A 2 6.25 -6.59 3.48
C ARG A 2 5.16 -6.38 4.53
N VAL A 3 3.93 -6.82 4.25
CA VAL A 3 2.86 -6.92 5.24
C VAL A 3 3.24 -7.94 6.31
N ALA A 4 3.21 -7.52 7.57
CA ALA A 4 3.44 -8.37 8.73
C ALA A 4 2.16 -9.07 9.19
N HIS A 5 1.06 -8.32 9.28
CA HIS A 5 -0.26 -8.85 9.66
C HIS A 5 -1.39 -7.91 9.23
N THR A 6 -2.60 -8.47 9.16
CA THR A 6 -3.84 -7.70 8.98
C THR A 6 -4.38 -7.27 10.33
N GLU A 7 -4.70 -5.98 10.49
CA GLU A 7 -5.30 -5.45 11.71
C GLU A 7 -6.82 -5.55 11.68
N LYS A 8 -7.44 -5.15 10.55
CA LYS A 8 -8.91 -5.07 10.43
C LYS A 8 -9.39 -5.33 9.01
N ILE A 9 -10.58 -5.91 8.89
CA ILE A 9 -11.29 -6.14 7.64
C ILE A 9 -12.70 -5.55 7.75
N PHE A 10 -13.10 -4.79 6.74
CA PHE A 10 -14.40 -4.15 6.65
C PHE A 10 -14.99 -4.34 5.25
N PRO A 11 -16.32 -4.21 5.07
CA PRO A 11 -16.89 -3.94 3.76
C PRO A 11 -16.32 -2.64 3.19
N CYS A 12 -16.12 -2.59 1.86
CA CYS A 12 -15.73 -1.38 1.18
C CYS A 12 -16.94 -0.44 1.08
N ILE A 13 -16.75 0.85 1.41
CA ILE A 13 -17.83 1.85 1.38
C ILE A 13 -18.27 2.14 -0.07
N ALA A 14 -17.33 2.11 -1.01
CA ALA A 14 -17.62 2.39 -2.43
C ALA A 14 -18.31 1.23 -3.14
N ASP A 15 -18.08 -0.01 -2.68
CA ASP A 15 -18.71 -1.22 -3.20
C ASP A 15 -18.88 -2.25 -2.06
N PRO A 16 -20.11 -2.48 -1.57
CA PRO A 16 -20.37 -3.40 -0.46
C PRO A 16 -19.95 -4.86 -0.72
N TRP A 17 -19.73 -5.26 -1.98
CA TRP A 17 -19.26 -6.61 -2.33
C TRP A 17 -17.74 -6.74 -2.26
N LYS A 18 -17.02 -5.63 -2.11
CA LYS A 18 -15.58 -5.58 -1.94
C LYS A 18 -15.21 -5.36 -0.48
N LEU A 19 -13.95 -5.59 -0.16
CA LEU A 19 -13.38 -5.37 1.16
C LEU A 19 -12.54 -4.08 1.22
N ARG A 20 -12.47 -3.52 2.42
CA ARG A 20 -11.47 -2.57 2.88
C ARG A 20 -10.67 -3.22 4.00
N ILE A 21 -9.37 -3.28 3.84
CA ILE A 21 -8.45 -3.93 4.75
C ILE A 21 -7.49 -2.90 5.31
N ILE A 22 -7.18 -3.03 6.60
CA ILE A 22 -6.11 -2.28 7.27
C ILE A 22 -5.07 -3.32 7.69
N ALA A 23 -3.84 -3.13 7.24
CA ALA A 23 -2.71 -4.02 7.51
C ALA A 23 -1.51 -3.22 8.01
N GLN A 24 -0.56 -3.91 8.63
CA GLN A 24 0.66 -3.33 9.18
C GLN A 24 1.87 -3.92 8.47
N LEU A 25 2.81 -3.05 8.06
CA LEU A 25 4.10 -3.46 7.51
C LEU A 25 5.07 -3.87 8.63
N ASP A 26 6.07 -4.67 8.28
CA ASP A 26 7.16 -5.08 9.19
C ASP A 26 8.14 -3.95 9.53
N GLU A 27 8.13 -2.86 8.75
CA GLU A 27 9.06 -1.73 8.85
C GLU A 27 8.36 -0.43 8.41
N GLU A 28 8.87 0.74 8.82
CA GLU A 28 8.36 2.04 8.36
C GLU A 28 8.73 2.30 6.87
N PRO A 29 7.76 2.67 6.02
CA PRO A 29 8.00 2.86 4.59
C PRO A 29 8.68 4.18 4.24
N ASP A 30 9.54 4.15 3.22
CA ASP A 30 10.00 5.37 2.54
C ASP A 30 8.89 5.88 1.61
N LEU A 31 8.12 6.85 2.10
CA LEU A 31 6.98 7.42 1.39
C LEU A 31 7.39 8.13 0.08
N PRO A 32 8.42 9.02 0.04
CA PRO A 32 8.91 9.57 -1.23
C PRO A 32 9.27 8.51 -2.28
N LEU A 33 9.97 7.44 -1.89
CA LEU A 33 10.34 6.35 -2.78
C LEU A 33 9.10 5.63 -3.32
N ILE A 34 8.17 5.25 -2.46
CA ILE A 34 6.91 4.61 -2.85
C ILE A 34 6.14 5.51 -3.83
N ALA A 35 6.04 6.82 -3.54
CA ALA A 35 5.36 7.76 -4.42
C ALA A 35 6.02 7.83 -5.81
N LYS A 36 7.35 7.89 -5.86
CA LYS A 36 8.12 7.95 -7.11
C LYS A 36 7.92 6.69 -7.97
N TYR A 37 8.07 5.50 -7.39
CA TYR A 37 8.12 4.25 -8.18
C TYR A 37 6.77 3.57 -8.41
N LEU A 38 5.75 3.95 -7.64
CA LEU A 38 4.38 3.49 -7.81
C LEU A 38 3.44 4.56 -8.40
N ASP A 39 3.98 5.71 -8.84
CA ASP A 39 3.19 6.84 -9.34
C ASP A 39 2.10 7.29 -8.33
N GLY A 40 2.52 7.34 -7.05
CA GLY A 40 1.68 7.66 -5.91
C GLY A 40 1.62 9.16 -5.63
N LYS A 41 0.50 9.59 -5.02
CA LYS A 41 0.33 10.96 -4.53
C LYS A 41 0.80 11.06 -3.08
N TYR A 42 1.98 11.64 -2.89
CA TYR A 42 2.54 11.90 -1.57
C TYR A 42 1.89 13.13 -0.92
N SER A 43 1.61 13.02 0.38
CA SER A 43 1.20 14.13 1.23
C SER A 43 2.02 14.12 2.52
N GLU A 44 2.98 15.03 2.61
CA GLU A 44 3.78 15.24 3.82
C GLU A 44 2.89 15.61 5.02
N LYS A 45 1.93 16.53 4.82
CA LYS A 45 0.97 16.96 5.85
C LYS A 45 0.20 15.80 6.48
N LEU A 46 -0.15 14.78 5.70
CA LEU A 46 -0.92 13.62 6.17
C LEU A 46 -0.01 12.42 6.50
N GLY A 47 1.29 12.52 6.26
CA GLY A 47 2.24 11.42 6.44
C GLY A 47 1.85 10.18 5.64
N MET A 48 1.41 10.34 4.39
CA MET A 48 0.92 9.22 3.58
C MET A 48 1.18 9.34 2.09
N VAL A 49 1.14 8.20 1.39
CA VAL A 49 1.10 8.09 -0.07
C VAL A 49 -0.15 7.35 -0.50
N ALA A 50 -0.94 7.97 -1.36
CA ALA A 50 -2.06 7.31 -2.02
C ALA A 50 -1.62 6.73 -3.37
N VAL A 51 -1.80 5.42 -3.56
CA VAL A 51 -1.47 4.69 -4.79
C VAL A 51 -2.74 4.05 -5.33
N ARG A 52 -2.94 4.12 -6.64
CA ARG A 52 -4.05 3.45 -7.31
C ARG A 52 -3.52 2.56 -8.44
N SER A 53 -4.01 1.33 -8.50
CA SER A 53 -3.70 0.40 -9.57
C SER A 53 -4.99 -0.27 -10.05
N GLY A 54 -5.46 0.16 -11.21
CA GLY A 54 -6.80 -0.17 -11.70
C GLY A 54 -7.88 0.34 -10.74
N ILE A 55 -8.65 -0.57 -10.16
CA ILE A 55 -9.69 -0.27 -9.16
C ILE A 55 -9.18 -0.34 -7.72
N ILE A 56 -8.03 -0.99 -7.48
CA ILE A 56 -7.48 -1.16 -6.13
C ILE A 56 -6.82 0.14 -5.69
N GLU A 57 -7.19 0.60 -4.50
CA GLU A 57 -6.64 1.80 -3.87
C GLU A 57 -5.87 1.41 -2.62
N MET A 58 -4.66 1.94 -2.47
CA MET A 58 -3.80 1.75 -1.32
C MET A 58 -3.41 3.11 -0.75
N ASN A 59 -3.40 3.23 0.58
CA ASN A 59 -2.73 4.35 1.25
C ASN A 59 -1.68 3.80 2.19
N PHE A 60 -0.43 4.19 1.98
CA PHE A 60 0.70 3.87 2.84
C PHE A 60 0.91 5.02 3.81
N PHE A 61 0.98 4.74 5.11
CA PHE A 61 1.21 5.73 6.14
C PHE A 61 2.63 5.59 6.70
N GLN A 62 3.17 6.71 7.20
CA GLN A 62 4.54 6.77 7.72
C GLN A 62 4.80 5.78 8.87
N ASN A 63 3.79 5.46 9.66
CA ASN A 63 3.87 4.49 10.75
C ASN A 63 3.79 3.01 10.29
N GLY A 64 3.86 2.75 8.99
CA GLY A 64 3.78 1.40 8.43
C GLY A 64 2.36 0.84 8.30
N GLN A 65 1.31 1.59 8.66
CA GLN A 65 -0.05 1.17 8.36
C GLN A 65 -0.31 1.28 6.84
N VAL A 66 -1.05 0.32 6.30
CA VAL A 66 -1.53 0.35 4.91
C VAL A 66 -3.03 0.08 4.89
N THR A 67 -3.78 0.97 4.26
CA THR A 67 -5.20 0.71 3.95
C THR A 67 -5.34 0.28 2.51
N ILE A 68 -6.03 -0.82 2.26
CA ILE A 68 -6.32 -1.37 0.92
C ILE A 68 -7.84 -1.41 0.71
N ARG A 69 -8.33 -1.04 -0.46
CA ARG A 69 -9.76 -1.08 -0.81
C ARG A 69 -9.98 -1.67 -2.19
N MET A 70 -11.22 -2.08 -2.44
CA MET A 70 -11.68 -2.66 -3.72
C MET A 70 -11.09 -4.04 -4.04
N VAL A 71 -10.88 -4.85 -3.00
CA VAL A 71 -10.34 -6.22 -3.07
C VAL A 71 -11.41 -7.25 -2.71
N ASP A 72 -11.30 -8.46 -3.23
CA ASP A 72 -12.23 -9.58 -3.00
C ASP A 72 -11.86 -10.42 -1.78
N SER A 73 -10.60 -10.40 -1.36
CA SER A 73 -10.13 -11.18 -0.21
C SER A 73 -8.95 -10.54 0.53
N GLU A 74 -8.70 -11.04 1.74
CA GLU A 74 -7.51 -10.67 2.51
C GLU A 74 -6.21 -11.12 1.84
N GLU A 75 -6.18 -12.35 1.32
CA GLU A 75 -5.02 -12.89 0.63
C GLU A 75 -4.65 -12.06 -0.60
N GLU A 76 -5.64 -11.64 -1.40
CA GLU A 76 -5.43 -10.74 -2.53
C GLU A 76 -4.80 -9.43 -2.07
N ALA A 77 -5.32 -8.81 -1.00
CA ALA A 77 -4.81 -7.53 -0.51
C ALA A 77 -3.35 -7.63 -0.06
N ILE A 78 -3.01 -8.66 0.73
CA ILE A 78 -1.65 -8.89 1.21
C ILE A 78 -0.69 -9.14 0.05
N SER A 79 -1.07 -10.03 -0.88
CA SER A 79 -0.28 -10.35 -2.06
C SER A 79 -0.05 -9.10 -2.93
N PHE A 80 -1.08 -8.27 -3.09
CA PHE A 80 -1.02 -7.06 -3.88
C PHE A 80 -0.06 -6.03 -3.28
N VAL A 81 -0.17 -5.73 -1.98
CA VAL A 81 0.73 -4.78 -1.31
C VAL A 81 2.19 -5.26 -1.40
N ASN A 82 2.44 -6.53 -1.11
CA ASN A 82 3.79 -7.09 -1.16
C ASN A 82 4.40 -7.01 -2.56
N LYS A 83 3.60 -7.31 -3.60
CA LYS A 83 4.02 -7.17 -5.00
C LYS A 83 4.36 -5.73 -5.36
N MET A 84 3.52 -4.78 -4.93
CA MET A 84 3.72 -3.36 -5.22
C MET A 84 4.97 -2.82 -4.52
N LEU A 85 5.18 -3.14 -3.25
CA LEU A 85 6.41 -2.77 -2.52
C LEU A 85 7.64 -3.39 -3.18
N THR A 86 7.61 -4.68 -3.50
CA THR A 86 8.71 -5.36 -4.21
C THR A 86 9.06 -4.64 -5.50
N MET A 87 8.05 -4.26 -6.29
CA MET A 87 8.26 -3.51 -7.54
C MET A 87 8.89 -2.13 -7.28
N ALA A 88 8.41 -1.39 -6.27
CA ALA A 88 8.93 -0.06 -5.94
C ALA A 88 10.42 -0.10 -5.57
N TYR A 89 10.77 -0.95 -4.60
CA TYR A 89 12.14 -1.10 -4.12
C TYR A 89 13.06 -1.68 -5.19
N HIS A 90 12.61 -2.64 -5.99
CA HIS A 90 13.42 -3.17 -7.09
C HIS A 90 13.73 -2.10 -8.15
N LYS A 91 12.76 -1.22 -8.48
CA LYS A 91 13.02 -0.09 -9.39
C LYS A 91 13.99 0.91 -8.80
N ALA A 92 13.89 1.21 -7.51
CA ALA A 92 14.86 2.05 -6.81
C ALA A 92 16.28 1.46 -6.87
N MET A 93 16.41 0.12 -6.84
CA MET A 93 17.72 -0.54 -6.76
C MET A 93 18.43 -0.41 -8.10
N ILE A 94 17.66 -0.59 -9.18
CA ILE A 94 18.14 -0.39 -10.54
C ILE A 94 18.53 1.08 -10.79
N ALA A 95 17.86 2.02 -10.14
CA ALA A 95 18.09 3.45 -10.29
C ALA A 95 19.20 4.02 -9.37
N ASP A 96 19.77 3.20 -8.47
CA ASP A 96 20.75 3.62 -7.45
C ASP A 96 20.22 4.73 -6.51
N ASP A 97 18.91 4.68 -6.21
CA ASP A 97 18.19 5.66 -5.38
C ASP A 97 17.96 5.13 -3.94
N PHE A 98 18.96 4.50 -3.33
CA PHE A 98 18.93 3.92 -1.97
C PHE A 98 19.79 4.67 -0.95
#